data_AF-X1ET81-F1
#
_entry.id   AF-X1ET81-F1
#
_cell.length_a   1.000
_cell.length_b   1.000
_cell.length_c   1.000
_cell.angle_alpha   90.00
_cell.angle_beta   90.00
_cell.angle_gamma   90.00
#
_symmetry.space_group_name_H-M   'P 1'
#
loop_
_entity.id
_entity.type
_entity.pdbx_description
1 polymer ?
#
loop_
_entity_poly.entity_id
_entity_poly.type
_entity_poly.pdbx_seq_one_letter_code
_entity_poly.pdbx_strand_id
1 'polypeptide(L)'
;EDEKEETEEGDSPEGILEEGNLVQDDYLYKEEVSDEFAAQRINIPWRLNLGFNYNRNVETDRDRFNIKAALNVTITKKWRVNYTATYDAIEGNLAYQSISIYRDLHCWEMSFNWQPTVDYYSFRINVKASILKDLKLTKHPSNTTRNVGY
;
A
#
# COMPACT_ATOMS: atom_id res chain seq x y z
N GLU A 1 42.01 -34.24 62.02
CA GLU A 1 41.33 -34.76 60.82
C GLU A 1 39.85 -34.72 61.12
N ASP A 2 39.11 -33.98 60.27
CA ASP A 2 37.68 -34.10 59.91
C ASP A 2 36.61 -34.05 61.03
N GLU A 3 35.43 -33.45 60.92
CA GLU A 3 34.72 -32.49 60.05
C GLU A 3 33.41 -32.21 60.84
N LYS A 4 32.95 -30.95 60.88
CA LYS A 4 31.54 -30.43 60.80
C LYS A 4 30.43 -31.01 61.72
N GLU A 5 29.39 -30.29 62.16
CA GLU A 5 28.91 -28.90 62.10
C GLU A 5 27.81 -28.80 63.18
N GLU A 6 27.78 -27.70 63.94
CA GLU A 6 26.68 -27.31 64.84
C GLU A 6 25.66 -26.45 64.08
N THR A 7 24.38 -26.58 64.43
CA THR A 7 23.37 -25.54 64.19
C THR A 7 22.46 -25.44 65.41
N GLU A 8 22.47 -24.28 66.08
CA GLU A 8 21.46 -23.80 67.01
C GLU A 8 20.65 -22.64 66.38
N GLU A 9 19.42 -22.48 66.89
CA GLU A 9 18.34 -21.59 66.43
C GLU A 9 18.55 -20.10 66.74
N GLY A 10 18.00 -19.24 65.86
CA GLY A 10 17.12 -18.11 66.21
C GLY A 10 17.70 -16.77 66.66
N ASP A 11 17.42 -15.68 65.92
CA ASP A 11 16.64 -14.49 66.39
C ASP A 11 16.42 -13.49 65.21
N SER A 12 15.25 -12.86 65.14
CA SER A 12 14.81 -11.88 64.10
C SER A 12 14.88 -10.45 64.68
N PRO A 13 14.93 -9.33 63.91
CA PRO A 13 13.68 -8.81 63.32
C PRO A 13 13.80 -7.95 62.03
N GLU A 14 12.73 -8.04 61.24
CA GLU A 14 11.98 -6.97 60.56
C GLU A 14 12.70 -5.96 59.64
N GLY A 15 12.52 -6.16 58.34
CA GLY A 15 12.48 -5.09 57.34
C GLY A 15 11.07 -5.01 56.74
N ILE A 16 10.45 -3.84 56.87
CA ILE A 16 9.10 -3.50 56.41
C ILE A 16 9.01 -3.68 54.89
N LEU A 17 8.10 -4.52 54.41
CA LEU A 17 7.71 -4.56 53.00
C LEU A 17 6.63 -3.49 52.79
N GLU A 18 6.96 -2.41 52.09
CA GLU A 18 5.93 -1.59 51.46
C GLU A 18 5.31 -2.41 50.33
N GLU A 19 4.10 -2.93 50.56
CA GLU A 19 3.25 -3.46 49.49
C GLU A 19 2.74 -2.29 48.62
N GLY A 20 3.67 -1.71 47.87
CA GLY A 20 3.38 -0.86 46.73
C GLY A 20 2.82 -1.72 45.60
N ASN A 21 1.79 -1.20 44.94
CA ASN A 21 0.88 -1.88 44.03
C ASN A 21 1.56 -2.34 42.71
N LEU A 22 2.43 -3.37 42.77
CA LEU A 22 3.20 -3.89 41.62
C LEU A 22 2.34 -4.31 40.43
N VAL A 23 1.09 -4.66 40.71
CA VAL A 23 0.13 -5.15 39.74
C VAL A 23 -0.44 -4.00 38.90
N GLN A 24 -0.69 -2.83 39.50
CA GLN A 24 -1.31 -1.69 38.82
C GLN A 24 -0.36 -1.03 37.82
N ASP A 25 0.91 -0.91 38.20
CA ASP A 25 1.95 -0.28 37.38
C ASP A 25 2.28 -1.13 36.14
N ASP A 26 2.25 -2.46 36.25
CA ASP A 26 2.50 -3.37 35.11
C ASP A 26 1.37 -3.33 34.06
N TYR A 27 0.11 -3.16 34.50
CA TYR A 27 -1.02 -2.95 33.59
C TYR A 27 -0.98 -1.58 32.91
N LEU A 28 -0.66 -0.52 33.66
CA LEU A 28 -0.54 0.84 33.13
C LEU A 28 0.64 0.96 32.16
N TYR A 29 1.78 0.34 32.47
CA TYR A 29 2.93 0.26 31.56
C TYR A 29 2.58 -0.49 30.28
N LYS A 30 1.85 -1.60 30.36
CA LYS A 30 1.46 -2.39 29.20
C LYS A 30 0.44 -1.68 28.30
N GLU A 31 -0.47 -0.89 28.87
CA GLU A 31 -1.48 -0.12 28.13
C GLU A 31 -0.84 1.10 27.44
N GLU A 32 -0.03 1.90 28.14
CA GLU A 32 0.68 3.06 27.56
C GLU A 32 1.68 2.65 26.47
N VAL A 33 2.44 1.57 26.70
CA VAL A 33 3.35 1.01 25.68
C VAL A 33 2.54 0.45 24.51
N SER A 34 1.38 -0.16 24.74
CA SER A 34 0.52 -0.64 23.65
C SER A 34 -0.01 0.49 22.78
N ASP A 35 -0.34 1.65 23.36
CA ASP A 35 -0.84 2.81 22.64
C ASP A 35 0.28 3.54 21.88
N GLU A 36 1.50 3.59 22.43
CA GLU A 36 2.68 4.13 21.76
C GLU A 36 3.07 3.29 20.51
N PHE A 37 2.87 1.97 20.55
CA PHE A 37 2.99 1.09 19.39
C PHE A 37 1.74 1.03 18.50
N ALA A 38 0.53 1.25 19.03
CA ALA A 38 -0.72 1.25 18.28
C ALA A 38 -0.96 2.54 17.48
N ALA A 39 -0.30 3.64 17.86
CA ALA A 39 -0.44 4.94 17.18
C ALA A 39 0.33 5.04 15.85
N GLN A 40 1.23 4.11 15.54
CA GLN A 40 1.81 4.02 14.19
C GLN A 40 0.79 3.39 13.23
N ARG A 41 -0.19 4.19 12.80
CA ARG A 41 -1.09 3.84 11.70
C ARG A 41 -0.25 3.51 10.47
N ILE A 42 -0.01 2.21 10.25
CA ILE A 42 0.70 1.72 9.06
C ILE A 42 -0.19 2.00 7.85
N ASN A 43 0.03 3.14 7.19
CA ASN A 43 -0.63 3.46 5.93
C ASN A 43 0.12 2.76 4.79
N ILE A 44 -0.25 1.51 4.52
CA ILE A 44 0.37 0.69 3.47
C ILE A 44 -0.13 1.21 2.11
N PRO A 45 0.73 1.83 1.28
CA PRO A 45 0.32 2.44 0.01
C PRO A 45 0.14 1.41 -1.11
N TRP A 46 0.21 0.12 -0.81
CA TRP A 46 0.17 -0.95 -1.77
C TRP A 46 -0.80 -2.07 -1.36
N ARG A 47 -1.29 -2.81 -2.35
CA ARG A 47 -2.11 -4.00 -2.18
C ARG A 47 -1.58 -5.09 -3.09
N LEU A 48 -1.21 -6.22 -2.49
CA LEU A 48 -0.80 -7.42 -3.20
C LEU A 48 -1.92 -8.47 -3.10
N ASN A 49 -2.34 -9.00 -4.23
CA ASN A 49 -3.21 -10.15 -4.33
C ASN A 49 -2.43 -11.30 -4.96
N LEU A 50 -2.44 -12.46 -4.30
CA LEU A 50 -1.85 -13.69 -4.81
C LEU A 50 -2.97 -14.73 -4.89
N GLY A 51 -2.99 -15.46 -6.00
CA GLY A 51 -3.91 -16.56 -6.22
C GLY A 51 -3.23 -17.67 -6.98
N PHE A 52 -3.68 -18.90 -6.78
CA PHE A 52 -3.19 -20.04 -7.54
C PHE A 52 -4.37 -20.87 -8.02
N ASN A 53 -4.19 -21.56 -9.14
CA ASN A 53 -5.21 -22.42 -9.70
C ASN A 53 -4.55 -23.65 -10.33
N TYR A 54 -5.00 -24.82 -9.89
CA TYR A 54 -4.64 -26.11 -10.48
C TYR A 54 -5.85 -26.70 -11.18
N ASN A 55 -5.67 -27.16 -12.42
CA ASN A 55 -6.71 -27.78 -13.21
C ASN A 55 -6.12 -28.98 -13.97
N ARG A 56 -6.77 -30.13 -13.86
CA ARG A 56 -6.44 -31.34 -14.62
C ARG A 56 -7.54 -31.65 -15.60
N ASN A 57 -7.18 -31.77 -16.88
CA ASN A 57 -8.09 -32.28 -17.90
C ASN A 57 -7.82 -33.77 -18.11
N VAL A 58 -8.76 -34.61 -17.69
CA VAL A 58 -8.65 -36.08 -17.76
C VAL A 58 -8.75 -36.59 -19.20
N GLU A 59 -9.48 -35.90 -20.07
CA GLU A 59 -9.70 -36.34 -21.46
C GLU A 59 -8.48 -36.06 -22.36
N THR A 60 -7.74 -34.98 -22.09
CA THR A 60 -6.53 -34.61 -22.85
C THR A 60 -5.23 -34.90 -22.10
N ASP A 61 -5.32 -35.51 -20.91
CA ASP A 61 -4.22 -35.74 -19.95
C ASP A 61 -3.28 -34.54 -19.81
N ARG A 62 -3.89 -33.35 -19.67
CA ARG A 62 -3.16 -32.09 -19.56
C ARG A 62 -3.45 -31.44 -18.22
N ASP A 63 -2.39 -31.17 -17.49
CA ASP A 63 -2.43 -30.40 -16.25
C ASP A 63 -2.09 -28.93 -16.53
N ARG A 64 -2.70 -28.02 -15.77
CA ARG A 64 -2.40 -26.58 -15.76
C ARG A 64 -2.28 -26.12 -14.32
N PHE A 65 -1.16 -25.49 -13.98
CA PHE A 65 -0.94 -24.89 -12.67
C PHE A 65 -0.51 -23.44 -12.83
N ASN A 66 -1.42 -22.51 -12.56
CA ASN A 66 -1.17 -21.09 -12.73
C ASN A 66 -1.07 -20.38 -11.37
N ILE A 67 -0.02 -19.58 -11.21
CA ILE A 67 0.14 -18.65 -10.08
C ILE A 67 -0.08 -17.24 -10.61
N LYS A 68 -1.00 -16.51 -10.00
CA LYS A 68 -1.37 -15.14 -10.36
C LYS A 68 -0.96 -14.19 -9.25
N ALA A 69 -0.34 -13.09 -9.63
CA ALA A 69 -0.01 -11.99 -8.73
C ALA A 69 -0.55 -10.68 -9.30
N ALA A 70 -1.15 -9.85 -8.44
CA ALA A 70 -1.61 -8.51 -8.78
C ALA A 70 -1.18 -7.53 -7.68
N LEU A 71 -0.28 -6.62 -8.02
CA LEU A 71 0.24 -5.59 -7.16
C LEU A 71 -0.31 -4.23 -7.60
N ASN A 72 -0.92 -3.49 -6.67
CA ASN A 72 -1.40 -2.13 -6.90
C ASN A 72 -0.67 -1.22 -5.91
N VAL A 73 0.11 -0.26 -6.38
CA VAL A 73 0.90 0.67 -5.57
C VAL A 73 0.47 2.09 -5.85
N THR A 74 0.18 2.84 -4.81
CA THR A 74 -0.09 4.28 -4.84
C THR A 74 1.10 5.01 -4.22
N ILE A 75 2.11 5.31 -5.02
CA ILE A 75 3.37 5.92 -4.55
C ILE A 75 3.10 7.29 -3.92
N THR A 76 2.25 8.09 -4.56
CA THR A 76 1.73 9.36 -4.03
C THR A 76 0.28 9.53 -4.45
N LYS A 77 -0.42 10.56 -3.95
CA LYS A 77 -1.81 10.88 -4.37
C LYS A 77 -2.01 11.01 -5.89
N LYS A 78 -0.93 11.23 -6.64
CA LYS A 78 -0.97 11.47 -8.09
C LYS A 78 -0.27 10.37 -8.90
N TRP A 79 0.32 9.36 -8.27
CA TRP A 79 1.00 8.26 -8.94
C TRP A 79 0.35 6.94 -8.56
N ARG A 80 -0.04 6.15 -9.57
CA ARG A 80 -0.53 4.78 -9.38
C ARG A 80 0.21 3.85 -10.33
N VAL A 81 0.65 2.71 -9.81
CA VAL A 81 1.28 1.64 -10.57
C VAL A 81 0.51 0.37 -10.29
N ASN A 82 0.07 -0.31 -11.34
CA ASN A 82 -0.51 -1.64 -11.25
C ASN A 82 0.39 -2.60 -12.01
N TYR A 83 0.68 -3.74 -11.41
CA TYR A 83 1.43 -4.82 -12.03
C TYR A 83 0.65 -6.11 -11.86
N THR A 84 0.45 -6.84 -12.94
CA THR A 84 -0.17 -8.16 -12.92
C THR A 84 0.70 -9.17 -13.64
N ALA A 85 0.80 -10.37 -13.08
CA ALA A 85 1.59 -11.46 -13.60
C ALA A 85 0.82 -12.78 -13.45
N THR A 86 0.95 -13.64 -14.46
CA THR A 86 0.54 -15.05 -14.37
C THR A 86 1.73 -15.90 -14.77
N TYR A 87 2.09 -16.84 -13.91
CA TYR A 87 3.16 -17.80 -14.10
C TYR A 87 2.55 -19.20 -14.24
N ASP A 88 2.87 -19.91 -15.32
CA ASP A 88 2.52 -21.31 -15.47
C ASP A 88 3.64 -22.15 -14.85
N ALA A 89 3.34 -22.80 -13.73
CA ALA A 89 4.30 -23.57 -12.96
C ALA A 89 4.60 -24.94 -13.56
N ILE A 90 3.81 -25.42 -14.53
CA ILE A 90 4.07 -26.68 -15.24
C ILE A 90 5.00 -26.41 -16.42
N GLU A 91 4.69 -25.41 -17.24
CA GLU A 91 5.56 -25.01 -18.36
C GLU A 91 6.80 -24.23 -17.90
N GLY A 92 6.78 -23.69 -16.68
CA GLY A 92 7.90 -22.96 -16.09
C GLY A 92 8.13 -21.57 -16.71
N ASN A 93 7.09 -20.98 -17.31
CA ASN A 93 7.17 -19.73 -18.04
C ASN A 93 6.17 -18.70 -17.49
N LEU A 94 6.43 -17.43 -17.82
CA LEU A 94 5.58 -16.33 -17.39
C LEU A 94 4.53 -16.02 -18.47
N ALA A 95 3.41 -16.73 -18.37
CA ALA A 95 2.31 -16.75 -19.35
C ALA A 95 1.64 -15.39 -19.58
N TYR A 96 1.70 -14.46 -18.62
CA TYR A 96 1.15 -13.11 -18.79
C TYR A 96 1.83 -12.09 -17.88
N GLN A 97 2.11 -10.90 -18.40
CA GLN A 97 2.61 -9.75 -17.64
C GLN A 97 1.94 -8.48 -18.13
N SER A 98 1.52 -7.61 -17.22
CA SER A 98 1.06 -6.27 -17.58
C SER A 98 1.43 -5.26 -16.51
N ILE A 99 1.93 -4.12 -16.97
CA ILE A 99 2.32 -2.97 -16.15
C ILE A 99 1.49 -1.77 -16.61
N SER A 100 0.79 -1.14 -15.69
CA SER A 100 0.03 0.09 -15.92
C SER A 100 0.50 1.18 -14.97
N ILE A 101 0.93 2.31 -15.50
CA ILE A 101 1.37 3.47 -14.74
C ILE A 101 0.45 4.64 -15.05
N TYR A 102 -0.08 5.30 -14.02
CA TYR A 102 -0.90 6.49 -14.13
C TYR A 102 -0.29 7.64 -13.34
N ARG A 103 -0.27 8.82 -13.95
CA ARG A 103 0.19 10.06 -13.33
C ARG A 103 -0.75 11.23 -13.59
N ASP A 104 -1.22 11.83 -12.51
CA ASP A 104 -1.97 13.09 -12.54
C ASP A 104 -1.01 14.29 -12.47
N LEU A 105 -1.00 15.16 -13.49
CA LEU A 105 -0.19 16.40 -13.54
C LEU A 105 -1.06 17.66 -13.34
N HIS A 106 -2.20 17.55 -12.65
CA HIS A 106 -3.19 18.60 -12.41
C HIS A 106 -4.06 18.95 -13.63
N CYS A 107 -3.48 19.53 -14.67
CA CYS A 107 -4.22 19.86 -15.91
C CYS A 107 -4.05 18.79 -16.97
N TRP A 108 -3.09 17.89 -16.78
CA TRP A 108 -2.75 16.83 -17.71
C TRP A 108 -2.83 15.51 -16.98
N GLU A 109 -3.14 14.44 -17.69
CA GLU A 109 -2.99 13.08 -17.19
C GLU A 109 -2.22 12.23 -18.17
N MET A 110 -1.39 11.36 -17.62
CA MET A 110 -0.59 10.42 -18.38
C MET A 110 -0.95 9.01 -17.97
N SER A 111 -1.04 8.12 -18.95
CA SER A 111 -1.16 6.69 -18.72
C SER A 111 -0.20 5.93 -19.63
N PHE A 112 0.50 4.97 -19.07
CA PHE A 112 1.38 4.05 -19.78
C PHE A 112 0.94 2.63 -19.46
N ASN A 113 0.71 1.81 -20.47
CA ASN A 113 0.42 0.38 -20.31
C ASN A 113 1.40 -0.42 -21.15
N TRP A 114 2.01 -1.43 -20.57
CA TRP A 114 2.99 -2.30 -21.22
C TRP A 114 2.69 -3.75 -20.90
N GLN A 115 2.55 -4.57 -21.94
CA GLN A 115 2.30 -6.00 -21.88
C GLN A 115 3.40 -6.73 -22.67
N PRO A 116 4.54 -7.06 -22.04
CA PRO A 116 5.69 -7.62 -22.75
C PRO A 116 5.43 -8.99 -23.36
N THR A 117 4.54 -9.81 -22.78
CA THR A 117 4.23 -11.15 -23.33
C THR A 117 3.66 -11.11 -24.75
N VAL A 118 3.10 -9.97 -25.18
CA VAL A 118 2.55 -9.79 -26.53
C VAL A 118 3.19 -8.60 -27.26
N ASP A 119 4.36 -8.14 -26.79
CA ASP A 119 5.12 -7.00 -27.34
C ASP A 119 4.29 -5.72 -27.54
N TYR A 120 3.29 -5.50 -26.69
CA TYR A 120 2.39 -4.35 -26.79
C TYR A 120 2.72 -3.30 -25.74
N TYR A 121 2.74 -2.03 -26.16
CA TYR A 121 2.71 -0.91 -25.24
C TYR A 121 1.82 0.22 -25.76
N SER A 122 1.33 1.03 -24.84
CA SER A 122 0.58 2.24 -25.16
C SER A 122 0.92 3.35 -24.19
N PHE A 123 1.14 4.55 -24.72
CA PHE A 123 1.34 5.76 -23.95
C PHE A 123 0.29 6.78 -24.38
N ARG A 124 -0.39 7.40 -23.42
CA ARG A 124 -1.39 8.42 -23.67
C ARG A 124 -1.18 9.59 -22.73
N ILE A 125 -1.36 10.79 -23.28
CA ILE A 125 -1.34 12.05 -22.54
C ILE A 125 -2.55 12.87 -22.96
N ASN A 126 -3.34 13.33 -21.99
CA ASN A 126 -4.57 14.09 -22.23
C ASN A 126 -4.58 15.36 -21.40
N VAL A 127 -5.19 16.43 -21.92
CA VAL A 127 -5.51 17.64 -21.16
C VAL A 127 -6.88 17.44 -20.51
N LYS A 128 -6.97 17.64 -19.19
CA LYS A 128 -8.23 17.54 -18.43
C LYS A 128 -9.14 18.71 -18.78
N ALA A 129 -10.41 18.42 -19.08
CA ALA A 129 -11.38 19.42 -19.52
C ALA A 129 -11.63 20.58 -18.53
N SER A 130 -11.22 20.46 -17.26
CA SER A 130 -11.35 21.51 -16.25
C SER A 130 -10.59 22.79 -16.59
N ILE A 131 -9.49 22.73 -17.36
CA ILE A 131 -8.76 23.94 -17.78
C ILE A 131 -9.38 24.65 -18.99
N LEU A 132 -10.14 23.94 -19.82
CA LEU A 132 -10.80 24.51 -21.00
C LEU A 132 -11.97 25.44 -20.63
N LYS A 133 -12.47 25.38 -19.38
CA LYS A 133 -13.49 26.29 -18.87
C LYS A 133 -12.96 27.67 -18.51
N ASP A 134 -11.69 27.76 -18.09
CA ASP A 134 -11.07 29.02 -17.68
C ASP A 134 -10.65 29.87 -18.89
N LEU A 135 -10.42 29.23 -20.04
CA LEU A 135 -10.17 29.90 -21.31
C LEU A 135 -11.45 30.26 -22.09
N LYS A 136 -12.54 30.63 -21.40
CA LYS A 136 -13.71 31.22 -22.07
C LYS A 136 -13.43 32.70 -22.36
N LEU A 137 -12.66 32.95 -23.43
CA LEU A 137 -12.42 34.29 -23.96
C LEU A 137 -13.75 34.86 -24.52
N THR A 138 -14.49 35.56 -23.69
CA THR A 138 -15.73 36.23 -24.10
C THR A 138 -15.37 37.59 -24.69
N LYS A 139 -15.09 37.64 -26.00
CA LYS A 139 -14.89 38.92 -26.71
C LYS A 139 -16.26 39.54 -27.00
N HIS A 140 -16.65 40.54 -26.23
CA HIS A 140 -17.79 41.38 -26.56
C HIS A 140 -17.38 42.40 -27.63
N PRO A 141 -17.98 42.42 -28.83
CA PRO A 141 -17.75 43.50 -29.79
C PRO A 141 -18.38 44.79 -29.24
N SER A 142 -17.55 45.75 -28.83
CA SER A 142 -18.01 47.11 -28.54
C SER A 142 -18.20 47.85 -29.86
N ASN A 143 -19.41 47.82 -30.41
CA ASN A 143 -19.78 48.70 -31.52
C ASN A 143 -20.03 50.11 -30.97
N THR A 144 -18.97 50.90 -30.81
CA THR A 144 -19.09 52.34 -30.58
C THR A 144 -19.16 53.04 -31.92
N THR A 145 -20.35 53.13 -32.50
CA THR A 145 -20.60 54.07 -33.60
C THR A 145 -20.89 55.43 -32.96
N ARG A 146 -19.92 56.34 -33.01
CA ARG A 146 -20.12 57.74 -32.64
C ARG A 146 -21.00 58.41 -33.70
N ASN A 147 -22.20 58.82 -33.31
CA ASN A 147 -23.02 59.76 -34.08
C ASN A 147 -22.26 61.08 -34.20
N VAL A 148 -22.03 61.55 -35.42
CA VAL A 148 -21.70 62.95 -35.71
C VAL A 148 -22.77 63.42 -36.69
N GLY A 149 -23.72 64.20 -36.18
CA GLY A 149 -24.71 64.88 -37.01
C GLY A 149 -24.14 66.21 -37.52
N TYR A 150 -24.53 66.55 -38.75
CA TYR A 150 -24.73 67.91 -39.25
C TYR A 150 -25.81 67.86 -40.33
#